data_AF-A0A2B7YEC0-F1
#
_entry.id   AF-A0A2B7YEC0-F1
#
_cell.length_a   1.000
_cell.length_b   1.000
_cell.length_c   1.000
_cell.angle_alpha   90.00
_cell.angle_beta   90.00
_cell.angle_gamma   90.00
#
_symmetry.space_group_name_H-M   'P 1'
#
loop_
_entity.id
_entity.type
_entity.pdbx_description
1 polymer ?
#
loop_
_entity_poly.entity_id
_entity_poly.type
_entity_poly.pdbx_seq_one_letter_code
_entity_poly.pdbx_strand_id
1 'polypeptide(L)'
;MDSLELTPTQKSQLHEVADLMLEIYHTLARMRYLNEAWIQPGPHKIDALMPLYHRLRLDPSIIYLYHILPYIDQAHEREVDFFHGSYFADFRLEDNVEYARDPFYAAYGRDPEGGVMRPWMTPLSLLGNHHSCIIYSAKKHQIWIIDQEFWGTTDPVLCRTWYDGSKMGSSEDEASDSEEFVVVNRAEVVRSQEEKAGSEQGSVESKQGTEGVEGTQTEEGTVEGEIETIESESEEDTADSEGDYDDLRSRPAGEVLRDIVRWYHELKETPGGGENTGVEWEGEVTKRLYHKHGWLGKTSCGRMPLVKLSTLQRIRCGKWTRLRDRASDSNSPIHQEIRERLAAAKTVDEEWLACWDLWEKEQPYVNALKDLEEAEKEAERRCPGGQCQRPEDLPLWEAEEMRHSTMSHTEHVEGMRRMAEETQHSGSKNASAFQIKLRHAEDQAMIYQRAYEAARADAERLCPGRSATSVPGIECLEGRSAAKARQDLIKRIEKSQRIVEANREWATQLPQGADQAKKKVKKRIEQYECAIAGSRQQLVVIAEKEQSCEKATVHD
;
A
#
# COMPACT_ATOMS: atom_id res chain seq x y z
N MET A 1 5.46 2.61 34.06
CA MET A 1 6.67 2.60 33.20
C MET A 1 7.89 2.02 33.92
N ASP A 2 8.18 2.41 35.17
CA ASP A 2 9.32 1.89 35.95
C ASP A 2 9.25 0.38 36.34
N SER A 3 8.25 -0.35 35.86
CA SER A 3 8.01 -1.77 36.14
C SER A 3 8.22 -2.70 34.93
N LEU A 4 8.67 -2.19 33.78
CA LEU A 4 9.02 -3.03 32.63
C LEU A 4 10.46 -3.51 32.80
N GLU A 5 10.63 -4.75 33.28
CA GLU A 5 11.92 -5.40 33.47
C GLU A 5 12.55 -5.76 32.11
N LEU A 6 13.16 -4.77 31.46
CA LEU A 6 13.93 -4.96 30.23
C LEU A 6 15.43 -4.91 30.53
N THR A 7 16.17 -5.86 29.98
CA THR A 7 17.63 -5.87 30.08
C THR A 7 18.22 -4.64 29.37
N PRO A 8 19.43 -4.17 29.77
CA PRO A 8 20.11 -3.07 29.08
C PRO A 8 20.29 -3.33 27.58
N THR A 9 20.58 -4.57 27.18
CA THR A 9 20.73 -4.97 25.77
C THR A 9 19.41 -4.82 25.00
N GLN A 10 18.29 -5.31 25.55
CA GLN A 10 16.99 -5.14 24.92
C GLN A 10 16.63 -3.66 24.77
N LYS A 11 16.85 -2.84 25.82
CA LYS A 11 16.64 -1.39 25.73
C LYS A 11 17.48 -0.77 24.62
N SER A 12 18.76 -1.11 24.53
CA SER A 12 19.64 -0.60 23.46
C SER A 12 19.15 -0.97 22.06
N GLN A 13 18.69 -2.20 21.86
CA GLN A 13 18.12 -2.66 20.58
C GLN A 13 16.84 -1.92 20.21
N LEU A 14 15.96 -1.66 21.19
CA LEU A 14 14.71 -0.93 20.96
C LEU A 14 14.96 0.56 20.67
N HIS A 15 15.95 1.17 21.34
CA HIS A 15 16.41 2.52 21.03
C HIS A 15 17.02 2.61 19.62
N GLU A 16 17.83 1.63 19.21
CA GLU A 16 18.35 1.58 17.83
C GLU A 16 17.22 1.61 16.79
N VAL A 17 16.15 0.82 17.00
CA VAL A 17 14.98 0.82 16.12
C VAL A 17 14.27 2.18 16.12
N ALA A 18 14.03 2.77 17.29
CA ALA A 18 13.33 4.05 17.40
C ALA A 18 14.14 5.21 16.76
N ASP A 19 15.45 5.24 17.00
CA ASP A 19 16.35 6.25 16.45
C ASP A 19 16.45 6.14 14.93
N LEU A 20 16.53 4.93 14.37
CA LEU A 20 16.57 4.71 12.93
C LEU A 20 15.23 5.03 12.26
N MET A 21 14.10 4.71 12.89
CA MET A 21 12.78 5.15 12.41
C MET A 21 12.68 6.68 12.39
N LEU A 22 13.24 7.36 13.40
CA LEU A 22 13.26 8.83 13.46
C LEU A 22 14.16 9.40 12.37
N GLU A 23 15.29 8.77 12.09
CA GLU A 23 16.17 9.12 10.98
C GLU A 23 15.46 8.96 9.62
N ILE A 24 14.68 7.91 9.42
CA ILE A 24 13.85 7.74 8.22
C ILE A 24 12.87 8.92 8.10
N TYR A 25 12.14 9.27 9.16
CA TYR A 25 11.17 10.38 9.11
C TYR A 25 11.85 11.72 8.83
N HIS A 26 12.99 12.00 9.46
CA HIS A 26 13.78 13.19 9.14
C HIS A 26 14.32 13.17 7.71
N THR A 27 14.65 12.00 7.17
CA THR A 27 15.05 11.85 5.77
C THR A 27 13.90 12.21 4.84
N LEU A 28 12.69 11.70 5.10
CA LEU A 28 11.49 12.08 4.38
C LEU A 28 11.18 13.58 4.49
N ALA A 29 11.39 14.19 5.65
CA ALA A 29 11.22 15.64 5.83
C ALA A 29 12.27 16.45 5.04
N ARG A 30 13.53 15.99 5.01
CA ARG A 30 14.60 16.58 4.17
C ARG A 30 14.27 16.48 2.69
N MET A 31 13.64 15.38 2.28
CA MET A 31 13.15 15.18 0.91
C MET A 31 11.96 16.09 0.57
N ARG A 32 11.30 16.70 1.57
CA ARG A 32 10.02 17.43 1.47
C ARG A 32 8.81 16.53 1.23
N TYR A 33 8.94 15.23 1.50
CA TYR A 33 7.82 14.32 1.49
C TYR A 33 6.92 14.55 2.70
N LEU A 34 7.53 14.64 3.88
CA LEU A 34 6.87 15.00 5.12
C LEU A 34 7.14 16.46 5.52
N ASN A 35 6.19 17.06 6.23
CA ASN A 35 6.46 18.29 6.97
C ASN A 35 7.18 17.92 8.28
N GLU A 36 8.32 18.56 8.53
CA GLU A 36 9.12 18.34 9.74
C GLU A 36 8.32 18.62 11.02
N ALA A 37 7.38 19.57 10.98
CA ALA A 37 6.52 19.90 12.12
C ALA A 37 5.52 18.78 12.48
N TRP A 38 5.29 17.81 11.59
CA TRP A 38 4.41 16.67 11.87
C TRP A 38 5.13 15.57 12.64
N ILE A 39 6.46 15.57 12.69
CA ILE A 39 7.24 14.53 13.38
C ILE A 39 7.19 14.79 14.88
N GLN A 40 6.70 13.81 15.63
CA GLN A 40 6.60 13.81 17.08
C GLN A 40 7.59 12.78 17.63
N PRO A 41 8.78 13.19 18.09
CA PRO A 41 9.72 12.27 18.69
C PRO A 41 9.21 11.78 20.06
N GLY A 42 9.55 10.55 20.41
CA GLY A 42 9.31 10.02 21.76
C GLY A 42 10.15 10.72 22.83
N PRO A 43 9.91 10.44 24.12
CA PRO A 43 8.92 9.49 24.63
C PRO A 43 7.48 10.03 24.69
N HIS A 44 6.49 9.12 24.63
CA HIS A 44 5.06 9.44 24.61
C HIS A 44 4.28 8.86 25.79
N LYS A 45 3.26 9.58 26.28
CA LYS A 45 2.40 9.06 27.35
C LYS A 45 1.43 8.03 26.78
N ILE A 46 1.57 6.77 27.20
CA ILE A 46 0.74 5.63 26.76
C ILE A 46 -0.04 4.95 27.91
N ASP A 47 -0.04 5.57 29.10
CA ASP A 47 -0.65 4.97 30.31
C ASP A 47 -2.13 4.63 30.12
N ALA A 48 -2.86 5.43 29.34
CA ALA A 48 -4.27 5.21 29.04
C ALA A 48 -4.53 3.91 28.25
N LEU A 49 -3.54 3.41 27.52
CA LEU A 49 -3.64 2.20 26.70
C LEU A 49 -3.09 0.95 27.39
N MET A 50 -2.54 1.07 28.60
CA MET A 50 -2.03 -0.10 29.34
C MET A 50 -3.06 -1.23 29.52
N PRO A 51 -4.35 -0.96 29.84
CA PRO A 51 -5.36 -2.02 29.92
C PRO A 51 -5.54 -2.77 28.59
N LEU A 52 -5.48 -2.06 27.46
CA LEU A 52 -5.53 -2.66 26.12
C LEU A 52 -4.30 -3.52 25.86
N TYR A 53 -3.10 -3.01 26.16
CA TYR A 53 -1.86 -3.77 25.96
C TYR A 53 -1.82 -5.08 26.75
N HIS A 54 -2.32 -5.05 28.00
CA HIS A 54 -2.45 -6.26 28.81
C HIS A 54 -3.52 -7.22 28.27
N ARG A 55 -4.67 -6.70 27.80
CA ARG A 55 -5.72 -7.49 27.15
C ARG A 55 -5.20 -8.22 25.91
N LEU A 56 -4.41 -7.53 25.10
CA LEU A 56 -3.78 -8.08 23.89
C LEU A 56 -2.48 -8.85 24.17
N ARG A 57 -2.10 -8.99 25.44
CA ARG A 57 -0.91 -9.70 25.90
C ARG A 57 0.37 -9.24 25.20
N LEU A 58 0.53 -7.92 25.00
CA LEU A 58 1.75 -7.38 24.39
C LEU A 58 2.96 -7.60 25.31
N ASP A 59 4.09 -7.97 24.71
CA ASP A 59 5.35 -8.11 25.43
C ASP A 59 5.81 -6.76 26.00
N PRO A 60 6.40 -6.71 27.21
CA PRO A 60 6.97 -5.50 27.80
C PRO A 60 7.90 -4.72 26.86
N SER A 61 8.63 -5.42 25.99
CA SER A 61 9.53 -4.83 24.99
C SER A 61 8.77 -4.04 23.93
N ILE A 62 7.61 -4.55 23.49
CA ILE A 62 6.76 -3.88 22.50
C ILE A 62 6.05 -2.67 23.13
N ILE A 63 5.56 -2.80 24.37
CA ILE A 63 4.99 -1.68 25.12
C ILE A 63 6.03 -0.56 25.30
N TYR A 64 7.27 -0.93 25.65
CA TYR A 64 8.36 0.03 25.74
C TYR A 64 8.71 0.65 24.38
N LEU A 65 8.69 -0.12 23.30
CA LEU A 65 8.92 0.42 21.96
C LEU A 65 7.85 1.46 21.58
N TYR A 66 6.57 1.18 21.83
CA TYR A 66 5.47 2.13 21.57
C TYR A 66 5.61 3.44 22.35
N HIS A 67 6.30 3.41 23.49
CA HIS A 67 6.62 4.61 24.26
C HIS A 67 7.63 5.51 23.55
N ILE A 68 8.63 4.95 22.88
CA ILE A 68 9.80 5.69 22.37
C ILE A 68 9.81 5.88 20.86
N LEU A 69 8.99 5.14 20.11
CA LEU A 69 8.88 5.29 18.66
C LEU A 69 8.49 6.73 18.28
N PRO A 70 9.05 7.26 17.18
CA PRO A 70 8.56 8.51 16.61
C PRO A 70 7.23 8.29 15.91
N TYR A 71 6.34 9.27 16.04
CA TYR A 71 5.05 9.26 15.36
C TYR A 71 4.87 10.47 14.45
N ILE A 72 3.95 10.36 13.49
CA ILE A 72 3.45 11.51 12.74
C ILE A 72 2.19 12.01 13.44
N ASP A 73 1.96 13.32 13.40
CA ASP A 73 0.71 13.91 13.90
C ASP A 73 -0.49 13.15 13.32
N GLN A 74 -1.35 12.61 14.21
CA GLN A 74 -2.48 11.70 13.92
C GLN A 74 -3.39 12.20 12.80
N ALA A 75 -3.52 13.52 12.81
CA ALA A 75 -3.89 14.38 11.73
C ALA A 75 -3.63 13.81 10.31
N HIS A 76 -2.41 13.40 10.01
CA HIS A 76 -1.91 13.16 8.66
C HIS A 76 -1.51 11.69 8.42
N GLU A 77 -1.70 10.80 9.39
CA GLU A 77 -1.19 9.41 9.36
C GLU A 77 -1.66 8.60 8.15
N ARG A 78 -2.90 8.84 7.70
CA ARG A 78 -3.55 8.14 6.57
C ARG A 78 -3.65 8.99 5.29
N GLU A 79 -3.11 10.20 5.29
CA GLU A 79 -3.17 11.09 4.13
C GLU A 79 -1.91 11.00 3.27
N VAL A 80 -0.85 10.41 3.80
CA VAL A 80 0.43 10.27 3.15
C VAL A 80 0.87 8.82 3.33
N ASP A 81 1.11 8.13 2.23
CA ASP A 81 1.68 6.78 2.30
C ASP A 81 3.12 6.86 2.84
N PHE A 82 3.68 5.76 3.33
CA PHE A 82 5.00 5.73 3.93
C PHE A 82 6.00 4.96 3.07
N PHE A 83 6.07 3.65 3.21
CA PHE A 83 7.04 2.81 2.51
C PHE A 83 6.28 1.73 1.75
N HIS A 84 6.48 1.66 0.44
CA HIS A 84 5.79 0.70 -0.45
C HIS A 84 4.27 0.74 -0.31
N GLY A 85 3.71 1.94 -0.13
CA GLY A 85 2.27 2.19 0.00
C GLY A 85 1.67 1.91 1.38
N SER A 86 2.49 1.52 2.37
CA SER A 86 2.05 1.38 3.77
C SER A 86 1.59 2.72 4.36
N TYR A 87 0.92 2.71 5.51
CA TYR A 87 0.69 3.92 6.32
C TYR A 87 1.72 4.07 7.44
N PHE A 88 1.87 5.28 7.95
CA PHE A 88 2.55 5.51 9.22
C PHE A 88 1.76 4.80 10.33
N ALA A 89 2.45 4.30 11.35
CA ALA A 89 1.82 3.66 12.50
C ALA A 89 1.84 4.60 13.71
N ASP A 90 0.70 4.81 14.38
CA ASP A 90 0.61 5.51 15.66
C ASP A 90 -0.04 4.64 16.75
N PHE A 91 0.79 4.04 17.61
CA PHE A 91 0.32 3.17 18.69
C PHE A 91 -0.18 3.91 19.94
N ARG A 92 -0.34 5.23 19.85
CA ARG A 92 -1.09 6.01 20.85
C ARG A 92 -2.60 5.98 20.57
N LEU A 93 -3.01 5.31 19.49
CA LEU A 93 -4.39 5.07 19.09
C LEU A 93 -4.78 3.60 19.31
N GLU A 94 -5.90 3.36 19.99
CA GLU A 94 -6.42 2.01 20.26
C GLU A 94 -6.62 1.20 18.97
N ASP A 95 -7.27 1.79 17.97
CA ASP A 95 -7.50 1.14 16.67
C ASP A 95 -6.20 0.62 16.03
N ASN A 96 -5.14 1.42 16.03
CA ASN A 96 -3.87 1.02 15.42
C ASN A 96 -3.19 -0.13 16.19
N VAL A 97 -3.33 -0.15 17.51
CA VAL A 97 -2.82 -1.23 18.36
C VAL A 97 -3.56 -2.54 18.07
N GLU A 98 -4.89 -2.48 17.88
CA GLU A 98 -5.71 -3.64 17.54
C GLU A 98 -5.42 -4.13 16.10
N TYR A 99 -5.40 -3.23 15.11
CA TYR A 99 -5.07 -3.56 13.72
C TYR A 99 -3.66 -4.16 13.60
N ALA A 100 -2.70 -3.70 14.41
CA ALA A 100 -1.36 -4.24 14.41
C ALA A 100 -1.24 -5.71 14.84
N ARG A 101 -2.28 -6.28 15.46
CA ARG A 101 -2.28 -7.70 15.84
C ARG A 101 -2.60 -8.63 14.67
N ASP A 102 -3.27 -8.11 13.64
CA ASP A 102 -3.54 -8.78 12.37
C ASP A 102 -3.38 -7.76 11.23
N PRO A 103 -2.13 -7.36 10.90
CA PRO A 103 -1.89 -6.29 9.94
C PRO A 103 -2.34 -6.63 8.52
N PHE A 104 -2.64 -7.89 8.21
CA PHE A 104 -3.00 -8.35 6.86
C PHE A 104 -4.43 -8.86 6.73
N TYR A 105 -5.24 -8.73 7.79
CA TYR A 105 -6.61 -9.24 7.86
C TYR A 105 -6.71 -10.76 7.63
N ALA A 106 -5.67 -11.51 8.03
CA ALA A 106 -5.61 -12.96 7.84
C ALA A 106 -6.76 -13.69 8.56
N ALA A 107 -7.23 -13.14 9.68
CA ALA A 107 -8.32 -13.72 10.47
C ALA A 107 -9.68 -13.71 9.75
N TYR A 108 -9.85 -12.92 8.69
CA TYR A 108 -11.11 -12.84 7.94
C TYR A 108 -11.27 -13.93 6.85
N GLY A 109 -10.29 -14.81 6.67
CA GLY A 109 -10.36 -15.86 5.64
C GLY A 109 -9.51 -17.12 5.86
N ARG A 110 -8.64 -17.17 6.87
CA ARG A 110 -7.88 -18.37 7.26
C ARG A 110 -8.16 -18.74 8.72
N ASP A 111 -7.68 -19.92 9.11
CA ASP A 111 -7.82 -20.52 10.44
C ASP A 111 -7.65 -19.45 11.54
N PRO A 112 -8.65 -19.20 12.40
CA PRO A 112 -8.58 -18.17 13.45
C PRO A 112 -7.39 -18.34 14.42
N GLU A 113 -6.72 -19.49 14.42
CA GLU A 113 -5.50 -19.75 15.19
C GLU A 113 -4.19 -19.41 14.43
N GLY A 114 -4.22 -19.32 13.09
CA GLY A 114 -3.07 -19.05 12.22
C GLY A 114 -3.14 -17.65 11.62
N GLY A 115 -2.49 -16.67 12.27
CA GLY A 115 -2.36 -15.32 11.71
C GLY A 115 -2.22 -14.20 12.74
N VAL A 116 -2.46 -14.48 14.02
CA VAL A 116 -2.27 -13.48 15.08
C VAL A 116 -0.79 -13.24 15.29
N MET A 117 -0.37 -11.98 15.14
CA MET A 117 1.00 -11.55 15.41
C MET A 117 1.42 -12.00 16.81
N ARG A 118 2.67 -12.45 16.97
CA ARG A 118 3.20 -12.88 18.27
C ARG A 118 3.31 -11.69 19.25
N PRO A 119 3.14 -11.87 20.57
CA PRO A 119 3.24 -10.82 21.59
C PRO A 119 4.46 -9.89 21.50
N TRP A 120 5.61 -10.45 21.10
CA TRP A 120 6.90 -9.76 20.96
C TRP A 120 7.15 -9.20 19.56
N MET A 121 6.12 -9.16 18.70
CA MET A 121 6.19 -8.60 17.35
C MET A 121 5.22 -7.42 17.22
N THR A 122 5.60 -6.45 16.36
CA THR A 122 4.75 -5.32 15.99
C THR A 122 5.09 -4.81 14.59
N PRO A 123 4.12 -4.34 13.78
CA PRO A 123 4.44 -3.54 12.61
C PRO A 123 5.08 -2.19 12.99
N LEU A 124 6.08 -1.77 12.22
CA LEU A 124 6.60 -0.40 12.23
C LEU A 124 5.88 0.49 11.19
N SER A 125 5.12 -0.12 10.29
CA SER A 125 4.21 0.55 9.37
C SER A 125 2.89 -0.24 9.24
N LEU A 126 1.76 0.46 9.14
CA LEU A 126 0.45 -0.18 9.01
C LEU A 126 0.14 -0.47 7.54
N LEU A 127 -0.71 -1.47 7.31
CA LEU A 127 -1.12 -1.84 5.97
C LEU A 127 -1.89 -0.70 5.29
N GLY A 128 -1.44 -0.34 4.10
CA GLY A 128 -2.14 0.57 3.18
C GLY A 128 -3.24 -0.11 2.38
N ASN A 129 -3.65 0.49 1.26
CA ASN A 129 -4.56 -0.17 0.32
C ASN A 129 -3.82 -1.23 -0.53
N HIS A 130 -3.66 -2.45 0.00
CA HIS A 130 -3.02 -3.60 -0.66
C HIS A 130 -1.51 -3.46 -0.90
N HIS A 131 -0.76 -3.33 0.19
CA HIS A 131 0.65 -2.93 0.16
C HIS A 131 1.54 -3.73 1.13
N SER A 132 2.79 -3.32 1.24
CA SER A 132 3.75 -3.93 2.15
C SER A 132 3.68 -3.38 3.58
N CYS A 133 4.03 -4.20 4.57
CA CYS A 133 4.20 -3.79 5.97
C CYS A 133 5.62 -4.11 6.43
N ILE A 134 6.21 -3.20 7.21
CA ILE A 134 7.47 -3.43 7.92
C ILE A 134 7.12 -4.05 9.27
N ILE A 135 7.53 -5.27 9.55
CA ILE A 135 7.24 -5.98 10.81
C ILE A 135 8.53 -6.18 11.59
N TYR A 136 8.52 -5.83 12.87
CA TYR A 136 9.64 -5.98 13.79
C TYR A 136 9.38 -7.06 14.83
N SER A 137 10.41 -7.85 15.16
CA SER A 137 10.42 -8.80 16.28
C SER A 137 11.42 -8.36 17.34
N ALA A 138 10.94 -8.06 18.55
CA ALA A 138 11.80 -7.74 19.69
C ALA A 138 12.57 -8.96 20.22
N LYS A 139 12.03 -10.18 20.08
CA LYS A 139 12.68 -11.44 20.49
C LYS A 139 13.90 -11.76 19.63
N LYS A 140 13.79 -11.57 18.31
CA LYS A 140 14.86 -11.88 17.34
C LYS A 140 15.71 -10.65 16.94
N HIS A 141 15.24 -9.45 17.25
CA HIS A 141 15.76 -8.18 16.74
C HIS A 141 15.92 -8.18 15.20
N GLN A 142 14.85 -8.59 14.53
CA GLN A 142 14.78 -8.74 13.07
C GLN A 142 13.58 -8.00 12.50
N ILE A 143 13.67 -7.64 11.22
CA ILE A 143 12.61 -7.04 10.43
C ILE A 143 12.28 -7.90 9.21
N TRP A 144 10.99 -7.96 8.90
CA TRP A 144 10.44 -8.43 7.64
C TRP A 144 9.78 -7.26 6.92
N ILE A 145 9.90 -7.20 5.59
CA ILE A 145 9.08 -6.33 4.75
C ILE A 145 8.23 -7.26 3.90
N ILE A 146 6.92 -7.31 4.19
CA ILE A 146 5.99 -8.33 3.68
C ILE A 146 4.88 -7.66 2.90
N ASP A 147 4.59 -8.16 1.71
CA ASP A 147 3.48 -7.70 0.89
C ASP A 147 2.21 -8.51 1.12
N GLN A 148 1.07 -7.81 1.20
CA GLN A 148 -0.22 -8.44 1.42
C GLN A 148 -0.64 -9.36 0.26
N GLU A 149 -0.39 -8.98 -1.00
CA GLU A 149 -1.01 -9.66 -2.15
C GLU A 149 -0.41 -11.05 -2.40
N PHE A 150 0.92 -11.17 -2.28
CA PHE A 150 1.62 -12.41 -2.58
C PHE A 150 2.20 -13.11 -1.35
N TRP A 151 2.00 -12.56 -0.15
CA TRP A 151 2.48 -13.13 1.11
C TRP A 151 3.98 -13.47 1.09
N GLY A 152 4.79 -12.56 0.54
CA GLY A 152 6.22 -12.73 0.38
C GLY A 152 6.98 -11.46 0.74
N THR A 153 8.31 -11.52 0.66
CA THR A 153 9.14 -10.36 1.00
C THR A 153 9.27 -9.38 -0.15
N THR A 154 9.06 -8.10 0.13
CA THR A 154 9.35 -6.95 -0.75
C THR A 154 10.65 -6.26 -0.40
N ASP A 155 11.44 -6.84 0.51
CA ASP A 155 12.76 -6.30 0.85
C ASP A 155 13.67 -6.30 -0.40
N PRO A 156 14.12 -5.13 -0.88
CA PRO A 156 14.98 -5.01 -2.05
C PRO A 156 16.26 -5.87 -2.01
N VAL A 157 16.81 -6.16 -0.82
CA VAL A 157 18.02 -6.99 -0.70
C VAL A 157 17.71 -8.47 -0.91
N LEU A 158 16.54 -8.92 -0.45
CA LEU A 158 16.12 -10.32 -0.54
C LEU A 158 15.40 -10.61 -1.86
N CYS A 159 14.85 -9.58 -2.51
CA CYS A 159 14.08 -9.65 -3.74
C CYS A 159 14.83 -8.97 -4.91
N ARG A 160 15.98 -9.54 -5.31
CA ARG A 160 16.84 -8.97 -6.39
C ARG A 160 16.12 -8.84 -7.73
N THR A 161 15.17 -9.71 -8.02
CA THR A 161 14.45 -9.74 -9.30
C THR A 161 13.58 -8.49 -9.54
N TRP A 162 13.18 -7.77 -8.49
CA TRP A 162 12.33 -6.59 -8.62
C TRP A 162 13.09 -5.31 -9.00
N TYR A 163 14.39 -5.23 -8.65
CA TYR A 163 15.15 -3.97 -8.68
C TYR A 163 16.23 -3.90 -9.76
N ASP A 164 16.67 -5.03 -10.32
CA ASP A 164 17.77 -5.05 -11.31
C ASP A 164 17.38 -4.52 -12.70
N GLY A 165 16.25 -3.81 -12.86
CA GLY A 165 15.87 -3.16 -14.11
C GLY A 165 15.65 -4.12 -15.28
N SER A 166 15.75 -5.43 -15.04
CA SER A 166 15.16 -6.47 -15.87
C SER A 166 13.66 -6.27 -15.77
N LYS A 167 13.16 -5.40 -16.64
CA LYS A 167 11.73 -5.28 -16.93
C LYS A 167 11.15 -6.69 -16.92
N MET A 168 10.10 -6.88 -16.16
CA MET A 168 9.14 -7.96 -16.37
C MET A 168 8.39 -7.70 -17.69
N GLY A 169 9.16 -7.59 -18.78
CA GLY A 169 8.79 -7.04 -20.08
C GLY A 169 9.90 -7.36 -21.08
N SER A 170 9.62 -8.39 -21.89
CA SER A 170 10.35 -8.93 -23.04
C SER A 170 11.70 -9.61 -22.77
N SER A 171 11.65 -10.87 -22.35
CA SER A 171 12.61 -11.87 -22.82
C SER A 171 12.07 -12.49 -24.12
N GLU A 172 12.33 -11.84 -25.25
CA GLU A 172 12.56 -12.60 -26.48
C GLU A 172 14.08 -12.60 -26.66
N ASP A 173 14.61 -13.81 -26.83
CA ASP A 173 16.00 -14.13 -27.17
C ASP A 173 17.06 -13.89 -26.07
N GLU A 174 17.31 -14.90 -25.24
CA GLU A 174 18.57 -15.66 -25.27
C GLU A 174 18.42 -16.94 -24.42
N ALA A 175 18.60 -18.09 -25.07
CA ALA A 175 18.70 -19.38 -24.42
C ALA A 175 20.11 -19.57 -23.88
N SER A 176 20.30 -19.68 -22.56
CA SER A 176 21.47 -20.37 -21.99
C SER A 176 21.30 -20.64 -20.49
N ASP A 177 21.40 -21.93 -20.15
CA ASP A 177 21.68 -22.56 -18.86
C ASP A 177 20.79 -22.27 -17.65
N SER A 178 19.96 -23.27 -17.37
CA SER A 178 19.21 -23.54 -16.16
C SER A 178 20.10 -23.76 -14.93
N GLU A 179 19.89 -22.96 -13.88
CA GLU A 179 20.03 -23.42 -12.50
C GLU A 179 18.63 -23.56 -11.87
N GLU A 180 18.48 -24.69 -11.18
CA GLU A 180 17.25 -25.35 -10.76
C GLU A 180 16.59 -24.63 -9.57
N PHE A 181 15.46 -23.96 -9.82
CA PHE A 181 14.60 -23.44 -8.76
C PHE A 181 13.74 -24.59 -8.21
N VAL A 182 14.10 -25.12 -7.05
CA VAL A 182 13.31 -26.13 -6.34
C VAL A 182 12.10 -25.45 -5.71
N VAL A 183 10.95 -25.54 -6.38
CA VAL A 183 9.63 -25.32 -5.76
C VAL A 183 9.36 -26.52 -4.86
N VAL A 184 9.44 -26.34 -3.55
CA VAL A 184 9.01 -27.38 -2.59
C VAL A 184 7.48 -27.46 -2.62
N ASN A 185 6.95 -28.38 -3.42
CA ASN A 185 5.55 -28.77 -3.36
C ASN A 185 5.29 -29.52 -2.04
N ARG A 186 4.58 -28.86 -1.12
CA ARG A 186 4.11 -29.43 0.16
C ARG A 186 2.86 -30.29 -0.06
N ALA A 187 3.01 -31.39 -0.79
CA ALA A 187 2.00 -32.45 -0.87
C ALA A 187 2.66 -33.76 -1.36
N GLU A 188 3.24 -34.52 -0.42
CA GLU A 188 3.41 -36.00 -0.42
C GLU A 188 4.61 -36.40 0.47
N VAL A 189 4.43 -36.42 1.79
CA VAL A 189 5.27 -37.23 2.70
C VAL A 189 4.37 -37.88 3.74
N VAL A 190 3.55 -38.84 3.29
CA VAL A 190 3.03 -39.90 4.16
C VAL A 190 3.08 -41.21 3.39
N ARG A 191 4.23 -41.88 3.48
CA ARG A 191 4.39 -43.34 3.61
C ARG A 191 5.82 -43.73 3.26
N SER A 192 6.55 -44.22 4.25
CA SER A 192 7.25 -45.51 4.25
C SER A 192 8.48 -45.41 5.15
N GLN A 193 8.46 -46.11 6.28
CA GLN A 193 9.51 -47.05 6.72
C GLN A 193 9.31 -47.38 8.21
N GLU A 194 8.50 -48.41 8.45
CA GLU A 194 8.71 -49.33 9.57
C GLU A 194 9.41 -50.58 9.03
N GLU A 195 10.16 -51.23 9.93
CA GLU A 195 10.86 -52.50 9.79
C GLU A 195 12.24 -52.49 9.11
N LYS A 196 13.29 -52.37 9.93
CA LYS A 196 14.30 -53.44 10.02
C LYS A 196 15.14 -53.34 11.30
N ALA A 197 14.94 -54.33 12.16
CA ALA A 197 15.82 -54.69 13.26
C ALA A 197 16.97 -55.60 12.77
N GLY A 198 18.13 -55.51 13.44
CA GLY A 198 19.30 -56.38 13.28
C GLY A 198 20.58 -55.56 13.49
N SER A 199 21.07 -55.40 14.73
CA SER A 199 21.96 -56.31 15.47
C SER A 199 23.33 -56.48 14.80
N GLU A 200 24.34 -55.80 15.35
CA GLU A 200 25.75 -56.23 15.45
C GLU A 200 26.50 -55.17 16.29
N GLN A 201 26.76 -55.45 17.56
CA GLN A 201 28.07 -55.86 18.12
C GLN A 201 29.23 -54.89 17.87
N GLY A 202 29.64 -54.20 18.94
CA GLY A 202 30.86 -53.40 19.00
C GLY A 202 31.23 -53.08 20.45
N SER A 203 31.81 -54.08 21.12
CA SER A 203 32.49 -53.95 22.41
C SER A 203 33.81 -53.19 22.25
N VAL A 204 34.26 -52.50 23.30
CA VAL A 204 35.63 -52.53 23.90
C VAL A 204 36.04 -51.17 24.48
N GLU A 205 36.18 -51.17 25.82
CA GLU A 205 37.16 -50.45 26.68
C GLU A 205 37.18 -48.91 26.72
N SER A 206 37.57 -48.20 27.78
CA SER A 206 37.87 -48.46 29.21
C SER A 206 38.38 -47.12 29.78
N LYS A 207 38.21 -46.93 31.10
CA LYS A 207 39.01 -46.15 32.09
C LYS A 207 38.13 -45.16 32.87
N GLN A 208 37.74 -45.47 34.10
CA GLN A 208 38.48 -45.50 35.39
C GLN A 208 39.01 -44.14 35.87
N GLY A 209 38.56 -43.79 37.08
CA GLY A 209 39.17 -42.84 38.02
C GLY A 209 38.11 -42.21 38.93
N THR A 210 37.77 -42.78 40.10
CA THR A 210 38.33 -42.47 41.46
C THR A 210 37.99 -41.03 41.91
N GLU A 211 37.43 -40.71 43.09
CA GLU A 211 37.36 -41.33 44.42
C GLU A 211 36.45 -40.48 45.35
N GLY A 212 35.86 -41.12 46.38
CA GLY A 212 35.56 -40.61 47.75
C GLY A 212 34.63 -39.39 47.95
N VAL A 213 33.77 -39.30 48.97
CA VAL A 213 33.94 -39.64 50.39
C VAL A 213 32.57 -39.78 51.09
N GLU A 214 32.51 -40.71 52.06
CA GLU A 214 31.39 -41.05 52.96
C GLU A 214 31.04 -39.96 54.00
N GLY A 215 29.82 -39.98 54.54
CA GLY A 215 29.50 -39.26 55.78
C GLY A 215 28.05 -39.29 56.26
N THR A 216 27.58 -40.47 56.69
CA THR A 216 26.75 -40.76 57.90
C THR A 216 25.56 -39.89 58.38
N GLN A 217 24.44 -40.61 58.62
CA GLN A 217 23.56 -40.63 59.82
C GLN A 217 22.55 -39.48 60.04
N THR A 218 21.26 -39.73 59.77
CA THR A 218 20.16 -40.11 60.69
C THR A 218 19.79 -39.05 61.74
N GLU A 219 18.60 -38.48 61.61
CA GLU A 219 17.67 -38.36 62.74
C GLU A 219 16.22 -38.20 62.24
N GLU A 220 15.33 -38.99 62.85
CA GLU A 220 13.89 -39.01 62.67
C GLU A 220 13.25 -37.77 63.30
N GLY A 221 12.24 -37.22 62.64
CA GLY A 221 11.44 -36.11 63.15
C GLY A 221 10.07 -36.10 62.49
N THR A 222 9.16 -36.92 63.01
CA THR A 222 7.75 -36.98 62.63
C THR A 222 7.06 -35.67 63.01
N VAL A 223 6.59 -34.91 62.03
CA VAL A 223 5.61 -33.83 62.22
C VAL A 223 4.50 -34.03 61.20
N GLU A 224 3.35 -34.46 61.69
CA GLU A 224 2.09 -34.43 60.97
C GLU A 224 1.71 -32.96 60.75
N GLY A 225 1.76 -32.52 59.49
CA GLY A 225 1.26 -31.24 59.05
C GLY A 225 0.56 -31.46 57.72
N GLU A 226 -0.77 -31.29 57.73
CA GLU A 226 -1.62 -31.27 56.56
C GLU A 226 -1.06 -30.23 55.55
N ILE A 227 -0.52 -30.71 54.44
CA ILE A 227 -0.14 -29.89 53.29
C ILE A 227 -1.21 -30.12 52.23
N GLU A 228 -1.99 -29.08 52.00
CA GLU A 228 -2.87 -28.93 50.84
C GLU A 228 -2.07 -29.26 49.57
N THR A 229 -2.63 -30.16 48.76
CA THR A 229 -2.26 -30.38 47.37
C THR A 229 -2.26 -29.06 46.61
N ILE A 230 -1.08 -28.43 46.54
CA ILE A 230 -0.76 -27.49 45.47
C ILE A 230 -0.49 -28.38 44.27
N GLU A 231 -1.49 -28.51 43.41
CA GLU A 231 -1.30 -28.96 42.04
C GLU A 231 -0.26 -28.03 41.42
N SER A 232 0.98 -28.52 41.34
CA SER A 232 1.99 -27.94 40.49
C SER A 232 1.50 -28.15 39.06
N GLU A 233 0.75 -27.17 38.55
CA GLU A 233 0.61 -26.96 37.12
C GLU A 233 2.04 -26.79 36.59
N SER A 234 2.58 -27.90 36.09
CA SER A 234 3.76 -27.89 35.25
C SER A 234 3.47 -26.90 34.14
N GLU A 235 4.23 -25.81 34.10
CA GLU A 235 4.42 -24.99 32.92
C GLU A 235 4.92 -25.94 31.82
N GLU A 236 3.97 -26.55 31.12
CA GLU A 236 4.22 -27.14 29.83
C GLU A 236 4.70 -25.99 28.96
N ASP A 237 6.01 -25.94 28.76
CA ASP A 237 6.67 -25.24 27.68
C ASP A 237 5.89 -25.54 26.41
N THR A 238 4.91 -24.68 26.12
CA THR A 238 4.19 -24.67 24.86
C THR A 238 5.23 -24.38 23.81
N ALA A 239 5.76 -25.46 23.23
CA ALA A 239 6.72 -25.43 22.16
C ALA A 239 6.29 -24.31 21.19
N ASP A 240 7.19 -23.34 20.98
CA ASP A 240 7.08 -22.22 20.05
C ASP A 240 6.55 -22.77 18.71
N SER A 241 5.22 -22.82 18.56
CA SER A 241 4.56 -23.31 17.36
C SER A 241 5.05 -22.45 16.21
N GLU A 242 5.60 -23.06 15.15
CA GLU A 242 6.08 -22.35 13.96
C GLU A 242 4.99 -21.36 13.50
N GLY A 243 5.28 -20.07 13.59
CA GLY A 243 4.35 -19.03 13.17
C GLY A 243 4.46 -18.78 11.67
N ASP A 244 3.39 -18.25 11.06
CA ASP A 244 3.36 -17.91 9.62
C ASP A 244 4.48 -16.98 9.16
N TYR A 245 5.14 -16.28 10.08
CA TYR A 245 6.25 -15.36 9.83
C TYR A 245 7.63 -16.04 9.88
N ASP A 246 7.74 -17.23 10.49
CA ASP A 246 9.03 -17.92 10.67
C ASP A 246 9.56 -18.49 9.35
N ASP A 247 8.67 -18.84 8.42
CA ASP A 247 9.01 -19.28 7.06
C ASP A 247 9.42 -18.11 6.14
N LEU A 248 9.12 -16.87 6.52
CA LEU A 248 9.42 -15.69 5.73
C LEU A 248 10.85 -15.21 5.99
N ARG A 249 11.52 -14.79 4.91
CA ARG A 249 12.90 -14.27 4.98
C ARG A 249 12.93 -12.92 5.71
N SER A 250 13.83 -12.80 6.69
CA SER A 250 14.05 -11.59 7.51
C SER A 250 15.49 -11.12 7.48
N ARG A 251 15.75 -9.91 7.99
CA ARG A 251 17.09 -9.36 8.17
C ARG A 251 17.24 -8.68 9.54
N PRO A 252 18.47 -8.44 10.03
CA PRO A 252 18.70 -7.69 11.26
C PRO A 252 18.03 -6.31 11.20
N ALA A 253 17.31 -5.93 12.26
CA ALA A 253 16.46 -4.74 12.25
C ALA A 253 17.23 -3.45 11.92
N GLY A 254 18.39 -3.25 12.56
CA GLY A 254 19.22 -2.08 12.30
C GLY A 254 19.74 -1.99 10.85
N GLU A 255 20.02 -3.13 10.21
CA GLU A 255 20.45 -3.15 8.80
C GLU A 255 19.32 -2.74 7.86
N VAL A 256 18.12 -3.28 8.05
CA VAL A 256 16.95 -2.93 7.21
C VAL A 256 16.64 -1.44 7.29
N LEU A 257 16.58 -0.88 8.50
CA LEU A 257 16.21 0.53 8.67
C LEU A 257 17.29 1.48 8.13
N ARG A 258 18.59 1.17 8.33
CA ARG A 258 19.69 1.92 7.70
C ARG A 258 19.66 1.83 6.18
N ASP A 259 19.31 0.66 5.65
CA ASP A 259 19.16 0.46 4.23
C ASP A 259 18.01 1.30 3.65
N ILE A 260 16.86 1.42 4.34
CA ILE A 260 15.76 2.31 3.93
C ILE A 260 16.24 3.77 3.84
N VAL A 261 16.95 4.26 4.86
CA VAL A 261 17.56 5.60 4.83
C VAL A 261 18.51 5.75 3.62
N ARG A 262 19.38 4.75 3.40
CA ARG A 262 20.29 4.73 2.26
C ARG A 262 19.55 4.71 0.93
N TRP A 263 18.48 3.93 0.79
CA TRP A 263 17.70 3.83 -0.43
C TRP A 263 17.02 5.14 -0.78
N TYR A 264 16.50 5.88 0.21
CA TYR A 264 15.97 7.22 -0.01
C TYR A 264 17.05 8.22 -0.41
N HIS A 265 18.25 8.14 0.17
CA HIS A 265 19.38 8.99 -0.23
C HIS A 265 19.89 8.69 -1.64
N GLU A 266 19.99 7.41 -2.00
CA GLU A 266 20.42 6.94 -3.31
C GLU A 266 19.31 6.96 -4.36
N LEU A 267 18.06 7.25 -3.94
CA LEU A 267 16.86 7.13 -4.75
C LEU A 267 16.70 5.76 -5.40
N LYS A 268 17.07 4.70 -4.69
CA LYS A 268 16.65 3.34 -5.05
C LYS A 268 15.14 3.22 -4.81
N GLU A 269 14.69 3.70 -3.66
CA GLU A 269 13.29 3.90 -3.31
C GLU A 269 12.88 5.36 -3.39
N THR A 270 11.62 5.61 -3.74
CA THR A 270 10.94 6.89 -3.51
C THR A 270 9.89 6.75 -2.42
N PRO A 271 9.64 7.80 -1.63
CA PRO A 271 8.65 7.74 -0.56
C PRO A 271 7.25 7.45 -1.08
N GLY A 272 6.43 6.80 -0.26
CA GLY A 272 5.07 6.45 -0.58
C GLY A 272 4.96 5.12 -1.31
N GLY A 273 4.27 5.12 -2.46
CA GLY A 273 4.03 3.94 -3.30
C GLY A 273 2.59 3.44 -3.31
N GLY A 274 1.67 4.17 -2.66
CA GLY A 274 0.24 3.85 -2.63
C GLY A 274 -0.64 4.92 -3.30
N GLU A 275 -1.94 4.84 -3.02
CA GLU A 275 -2.94 5.71 -3.63
C GLU A 275 -2.89 7.17 -3.19
N ASN A 276 -2.27 7.46 -2.04
CA ASN A 276 -2.11 8.83 -1.52
C ASN A 276 -0.77 9.45 -1.91
N THR A 277 0.05 8.70 -2.66
CA THR A 277 1.32 9.19 -3.18
C THR A 277 1.08 10.04 -4.42
N GLY A 278 1.37 11.34 -4.33
CA GLY A 278 1.26 12.24 -5.47
C GLY A 278 2.13 11.78 -6.64
N VAL A 279 1.65 11.95 -7.87
CA VAL A 279 2.36 11.55 -9.11
C VAL A 279 3.74 12.19 -9.25
N GLU A 280 4.01 13.28 -8.54
CA GLU A 280 5.31 13.93 -8.49
C GLU A 280 6.38 13.14 -7.70
N TRP A 281 5.95 12.13 -6.95
CA TRP A 281 6.79 11.17 -6.24
C TRP A 281 7.01 9.86 -7.01
N GLU A 282 6.52 9.77 -8.27
CA GLU A 282 6.87 8.67 -9.17
C GLU A 282 8.40 8.64 -9.38
N GLY A 283 9.00 7.44 -9.24
CA GLY A 283 10.45 7.22 -9.21
C GLY A 283 11.23 7.96 -10.29
N GLU A 284 10.80 7.89 -11.54
CA GLU A 284 11.47 8.54 -12.68
C GLU A 284 11.40 10.07 -12.63
N VAL A 285 10.31 10.65 -12.12
CA VAL A 285 10.16 12.10 -11.97
C VAL A 285 11.10 12.60 -10.89
N THR A 286 11.01 11.99 -9.70
CA THR A 286 11.75 12.42 -8.51
C THR A 286 13.26 12.24 -8.71
N LYS A 287 13.69 11.09 -9.26
CA LYS A 287 15.11 10.81 -9.58
C LYS A 287 15.74 11.86 -10.47
N ARG A 288 15.07 12.21 -11.58
CA ARG A 288 15.59 13.21 -12.52
C ARG A 288 15.72 14.59 -11.89
N LEU A 289 14.77 14.98 -11.04
CA LEU A 289 14.85 16.28 -10.36
C LEU A 289 15.95 16.33 -9.33
N TYR A 290 16.07 15.26 -8.53
CA TYR A 290 17.13 15.18 -7.54
C TYR A 290 18.51 15.24 -8.19
N HIS A 291 18.76 14.47 -9.26
CA HIS A 291 20.05 14.54 -9.95
C HIS A 291 20.36 15.95 -10.48
N LYS A 292 19.33 16.72 -10.86
CA LYS A 292 19.50 18.06 -11.41
C LYS A 292 19.65 19.15 -10.33
N HIS A 293 18.99 19.00 -9.19
CA HIS A 293 18.82 20.08 -8.21
C HIS A 293 19.18 19.71 -6.77
N GLY A 294 19.52 18.45 -6.51
CA GLY A 294 19.62 17.89 -5.16
C GLY A 294 18.27 17.83 -4.45
N TRP A 295 18.31 17.55 -3.15
CA TRP A 295 17.14 17.73 -2.30
C TRP A 295 16.88 19.21 -2.12
N LEU A 296 15.64 19.62 -2.35
CA LEU A 296 15.26 21.02 -2.37
C LEU A 296 15.50 21.63 -0.98
N GLY A 297 16.31 22.69 -0.93
CA GLY A 297 16.70 23.37 0.30
C GLY A 297 15.50 23.93 1.09
N LYS A 298 15.77 24.57 2.25
CA LYS A 298 14.75 25.07 3.21
C LYS A 298 13.74 26.10 2.67
N THR A 299 13.85 26.54 1.43
CA THR A 299 12.89 27.47 0.84
C THR A 299 11.58 26.74 0.51
N SER A 300 10.44 27.31 0.94
CA SER A 300 9.08 26.75 0.83
C SER A 300 8.56 26.48 -0.60
N CYS A 301 9.36 26.76 -1.63
CA CYS A 301 9.04 26.41 -3.03
C CYS A 301 9.58 25.04 -3.44
N GLY A 302 10.09 24.22 -2.51
CA GLY A 302 10.75 22.97 -2.83
C GLY A 302 9.93 21.99 -3.68
N ARG A 303 8.64 21.78 -3.41
CA ARG A 303 7.83 20.82 -4.19
C ARG A 303 7.37 21.32 -5.56
N MET A 304 7.49 22.63 -5.83
CA MET A 304 6.99 23.22 -7.08
C MET A 304 7.69 22.65 -8.33
N PRO A 305 9.02 22.47 -8.39
CA PRO A 305 9.69 21.81 -9.51
C PRO A 305 9.26 20.35 -9.71
N LEU A 306 8.91 19.62 -8.64
CA LEU A 306 8.37 18.25 -8.71
C LEU A 306 7.04 18.23 -9.45
N VAL A 307 6.11 19.11 -9.04
CA VAL A 307 4.80 19.27 -9.69
C VAL A 307 4.94 19.74 -11.15
N LYS A 308 5.82 20.70 -11.43
CA LYS A 308 6.08 21.15 -12.81
C LYS A 308 6.64 20.04 -13.71
N LEU A 309 7.66 19.30 -13.25
CA LEU A 309 8.24 18.23 -14.05
C LEU A 309 7.27 17.07 -14.25
N SER A 310 6.52 16.66 -13.22
CA SER A 310 5.54 15.59 -13.34
C SER A 310 4.49 15.95 -14.39
N THR A 311 4.03 17.20 -14.42
CA THR A 311 3.12 17.69 -15.46
C THR A 311 3.76 17.72 -16.84
N LEU A 312 5.00 18.17 -16.99
CA LEU A 312 5.70 18.10 -18.27
C LEU A 312 5.86 16.66 -18.77
N GLN A 313 6.14 15.71 -17.88
CA GLN A 313 6.16 14.30 -18.23
C GLN A 313 4.78 13.80 -18.64
N ARG A 314 3.71 14.15 -17.92
CA ARG A 314 2.33 13.79 -18.28
C ARG A 314 1.92 14.37 -19.64
N ILE A 315 2.32 15.61 -19.93
CA ILE A 315 2.09 16.25 -21.23
C ILE A 315 2.81 15.44 -22.32
N ARG A 316 4.11 15.16 -22.15
CA ARG A 316 4.94 14.47 -23.15
C ARG A 316 4.58 13.01 -23.36
N CYS A 317 4.31 12.28 -22.29
CA CYS A 317 3.98 10.85 -22.35
C CYS A 317 2.51 10.63 -22.75
N GLY A 318 1.67 11.67 -22.66
CA GLY A 318 0.25 11.62 -22.97
C GLY A 318 -0.53 10.65 -22.08
N LYS A 319 -1.85 10.57 -22.30
CA LYS A 319 -2.72 9.55 -21.68
C LYS A 319 -2.35 8.11 -22.09
N TRP A 320 -1.51 7.99 -23.10
CA TRP A 320 -1.29 6.81 -23.92
C TRP A 320 -0.29 5.83 -23.37
N THR A 321 0.82 6.30 -22.79
CA THR A 321 1.77 5.41 -22.12
C THR A 321 1.10 4.68 -20.97
N ARG A 322 0.30 5.38 -20.14
CA ARG A 322 -0.46 4.75 -19.04
C ARG A 322 -1.47 3.71 -19.51
N LEU A 323 -2.13 3.96 -20.65
CA LEU A 323 -3.05 2.98 -21.24
C LEU A 323 -2.30 1.79 -21.82
N ARG A 324 -1.13 2.01 -22.42
CA ARG A 324 -0.26 0.96 -22.97
C ARG A 324 0.31 0.06 -21.87
N ASP A 325 0.77 0.64 -20.77
CA ASP A 325 1.30 -0.12 -19.63
C ASP A 325 0.20 -1.00 -19.03
N ARG A 326 -1.01 -0.45 -18.82
CA ARG A 326 -2.19 -1.23 -18.41
C ARG A 326 -2.58 -2.31 -19.43
N ALA A 327 -2.35 -2.05 -20.70
CA ALA A 327 -2.60 -2.99 -21.81
C ALA A 327 -1.43 -3.94 -22.07
N SER A 328 -0.45 -4.03 -21.17
CA SER A 328 0.68 -4.97 -21.28
C SER A 328 0.67 -6.04 -20.17
N ASP A 329 -0.22 -5.92 -19.17
CA ASP A 329 -0.24 -6.76 -17.97
C ASP A 329 -1.18 -7.99 -18.08
N SER A 330 -1.16 -8.68 -19.22
CA SER A 330 -2.01 -9.87 -19.45
C SER A 330 -1.45 -11.17 -18.85
N ASN A 331 -0.27 -11.11 -18.23
CA ASN A 331 0.42 -12.28 -17.69
C ASN A 331 0.84 -12.11 -16.23
N SER A 332 0.04 -11.39 -15.45
CA SER A 332 0.30 -11.23 -14.02
C SER A 332 0.20 -12.58 -13.28
N PRO A 333 0.92 -12.76 -12.15
CA PRO A 333 0.86 -13.98 -11.34
C PRO A 333 -0.58 -14.41 -10.98
N ILE A 334 -1.48 -13.44 -10.78
CA ILE A 334 -2.90 -13.67 -10.52
C ILE A 334 -3.58 -14.42 -11.69
N HIS A 335 -3.25 -14.10 -12.95
CA HIS A 335 -3.79 -14.84 -14.10
C HIS A 335 -3.28 -16.28 -14.11
N GLN A 336 -2.03 -16.50 -13.73
CA GLN A 336 -1.46 -17.85 -13.63
C GLN A 336 -2.17 -18.66 -12.52
N GLU A 337 -2.35 -18.10 -11.32
CA GLU A 337 -3.06 -18.74 -10.22
C GLU A 337 -4.49 -19.15 -10.63
N ILE A 338 -5.21 -18.26 -11.32
CA ILE A 338 -6.56 -18.56 -11.80
C ILE A 338 -6.55 -19.68 -12.86
N ARG A 339 -5.56 -19.70 -13.76
CA ARG A 339 -5.40 -20.79 -14.75
C ARG A 339 -5.07 -22.13 -14.08
N GLU A 340 -4.27 -22.12 -13.03
CA GLU A 340 -3.96 -23.31 -12.23
C GLU A 340 -5.22 -23.81 -11.49
N ARG A 341 -5.99 -22.90 -10.88
CA ARG A 341 -7.30 -23.22 -10.28
C ARG A 341 -8.27 -23.81 -11.31
N LEU A 342 -8.28 -23.27 -12.52
CA LEU A 342 -9.09 -23.80 -13.63
C LEU A 342 -8.65 -25.22 -14.01
N ALA A 343 -7.34 -25.48 -14.10
CA ALA A 343 -6.79 -26.80 -14.39
C ALA A 343 -7.07 -27.82 -13.26
N ALA A 344 -7.15 -27.35 -12.02
CA ALA A 344 -7.41 -28.18 -10.83
C ALA A 344 -8.91 -28.38 -10.52
N ALA A 345 -9.82 -27.72 -11.25
CA ALA A 345 -11.25 -27.78 -11.00
C ALA A 345 -11.79 -29.21 -11.19
N LYS A 346 -12.60 -29.68 -10.22
CA LYS A 346 -13.18 -31.04 -10.22
C LYS A 346 -14.67 -31.05 -10.51
N THR A 347 -15.31 -29.89 -10.41
CA THR A 347 -16.74 -29.72 -10.66
C THR A 347 -16.99 -28.67 -11.74
N VAL A 348 -18.15 -28.80 -12.42
CA VAL A 348 -18.59 -27.81 -13.42
C VAL A 348 -18.68 -26.41 -12.80
N ASP A 349 -19.13 -26.27 -11.56
CA ASP A 349 -19.22 -24.97 -10.90
C ASP A 349 -17.84 -24.36 -10.61
N GLU A 350 -16.88 -25.16 -10.12
CA GLU A 350 -15.49 -24.72 -9.89
C GLU A 350 -14.82 -24.27 -11.19
N GLU A 351 -15.00 -25.03 -12.27
CA GLU A 351 -14.46 -24.70 -13.60
C GLU A 351 -15.02 -23.36 -14.08
N TRP A 352 -16.35 -23.18 -14.03
CA TRP A 352 -16.99 -21.96 -14.50
C TRP A 352 -16.76 -20.76 -13.58
N LEU A 353 -16.54 -20.98 -12.28
CA LEU A 353 -16.07 -19.94 -11.36
C LEU A 353 -14.66 -19.47 -11.71
N ALA A 354 -13.74 -20.39 -11.99
CA ALA A 354 -12.39 -20.03 -12.41
C ALA A 354 -12.38 -19.34 -13.79
N CYS A 355 -13.18 -19.81 -14.73
CA CYS A 355 -13.40 -19.15 -16.02
C CYS A 355 -13.97 -17.73 -15.86
N TRP A 356 -14.94 -17.54 -14.95
CA TRP A 356 -15.46 -16.21 -14.64
C TRP A 356 -14.39 -15.30 -14.06
N ASP A 357 -13.62 -15.80 -13.09
CA ASP A 357 -12.56 -15.04 -12.43
C ASP A 357 -11.50 -14.59 -13.44
N LEU A 358 -11.11 -15.48 -14.35
CA LEU A 358 -10.17 -15.17 -15.43
C LEU A 358 -10.75 -14.10 -16.36
N TRP A 359 -11.97 -14.32 -16.85
CA TRP A 359 -12.63 -13.40 -17.77
C TRP A 359 -12.82 -12.01 -17.14
N GLU A 360 -13.22 -11.93 -15.88
CA GLU A 360 -13.41 -10.68 -15.13
C GLU A 360 -12.08 -9.92 -14.98
N LYS A 361 -10.96 -10.63 -14.76
CA LYS A 361 -9.62 -10.04 -14.67
C LYS A 361 -9.05 -9.60 -16.03
N GLU A 362 -9.43 -10.27 -17.11
CA GLU A 362 -9.07 -9.89 -18.48
C GLU A 362 -9.90 -8.69 -19.00
N GLN A 363 -11.11 -8.45 -18.49
CA GLN A 363 -11.95 -7.35 -18.96
C GLN A 363 -11.32 -5.94 -18.85
N PRO A 364 -10.67 -5.56 -17.73
CA PRO A 364 -9.92 -4.31 -17.64
C PRO A 364 -8.89 -4.15 -18.76
N TYR A 365 -8.20 -5.22 -19.14
CA TYR A 365 -7.20 -5.21 -20.20
C TYR A 365 -7.84 -4.98 -21.57
N VAL A 366 -8.90 -5.73 -21.89
CA VAL A 366 -9.66 -5.57 -23.14
C VAL A 366 -10.22 -4.14 -23.25
N ASN A 367 -10.73 -3.60 -22.15
CA ASN A 367 -11.21 -2.23 -22.09
C ASN A 367 -10.07 -1.21 -22.20
N ALA A 368 -8.91 -1.46 -21.60
CA ALA A 368 -7.74 -0.60 -21.70
C ALA A 368 -7.22 -0.54 -23.14
N LEU A 369 -7.22 -1.65 -23.87
CA LEU A 369 -6.87 -1.69 -25.29
C LEU A 369 -7.85 -0.87 -26.16
N LYS A 370 -9.16 -0.98 -25.91
CA LYS A 370 -10.16 -0.17 -26.61
C LYS A 370 -10.02 1.31 -26.28
N ASP A 371 -9.84 1.64 -25.01
CA ASP A 371 -9.62 3.00 -24.54
C ASP A 371 -8.30 3.57 -25.11
N LEU A 372 -7.27 2.73 -25.28
CA LEU A 372 -6.01 3.05 -25.95
C LEU A 372 -6.28 3.38 -27.42
N GLU A 373 -6.93 2.48 -28.18
CA GLU A 373 -7.25 2.70 -29.59
C GLU A 373 -8.10 3.96 -29.83
N GLU A 374 -9.09 4.23 -28.97
CA GLU A 374 -9.92 5.45 -29.05
C GLU A 374 -9.08 6.69 -28.75
N ALA A 375 -8.21 6.63 -27.76
CA ALA A 375 -7.27 7.71 -27.48
C ALA A 375 -6.26 7.91 -28.62
N GLU A 376 -5.89 6.85 -29.35
CA GLU A 376 -5.05 6.81 -30.58
C GLU A 376 -5.67 7.60 -31.68
N LYS A 377 -6.92 7.28 -31.99
CA LYS A 377 -7.69 7.98 -32.99
C LYS A 377 -7.91 9.43 -32.59
N GLU A 378 -8.23 9.70 -31.32
CA GLU A 378 -8.49 11.06 -30.86
C GLU A 378 -7.22 11.92 -30.84
N ALA A 379 -6.09 11.37 -30.43
CA ALA A 379 -4.82 12.07 -30.45
C ALA A 379 -4.33 12.30 -31.87
N GLU A 380 -4.46 11.35 -32.78
CA GLU A 380 -4.14 11.56 -34.20
C GLU A 380 -5.09 12.61 -34.82
N ARG A 381 -6.37 12.59 -34.47
CA ARG A 381 -7.36 13.58 -34.95
C ARG A 381 -7.07 14.99 -34.43
N ARG A 382 -6.78 15.12 -33.13
CA ARG A 382 -6.41 16.41 -32.51
C ARG A 382 -5.02 16.85 -32.91
N CYS A 383 -4.17 15.88 -33.19
CA CYS A 383 -2.77 16.09 -33.40
C CYS A 383 -2.14 15.17 -34.45
N PRO A 384 -2.41 15.45 -35.74
CA PRO A 384 -1.91 14.63 -36.82
C PRO A 384 -0.38 14.56 -36.79
N GLY A 385 0.15 13.33 -36.77
CA GLY A 385 1.60 13.08 -36.71
C GLY A 385 2.31 13.62 -35.46
N GLY A 386 1.60 13.84 -34.36
CA GLY A 386 2.19 14.29 -33.08
C GLY A 386 2.72 15.73 -33.07
N GLN A 387 2.38 16.56 -34.06
CA GLN A 387 2.99 17.87 -34.30
C GLN A 387 2.53 19.03 -33.37
N CYS A 388 1.69 18.77 -32.37
CA CYS A 388 1.00 19.80 -31.55
C CYS A 388 1.62 19.99 -30.18
N GLN A 389 2.58 19.13 -29.84
CA GLN A 389 3.47 19.33 -28.70
C GLN A 389 4.84 19.74 -29.24
N ARG A 390 4.86 20.78 -30.06
CA ARG A 390 6.15 21.33 -30.49
C ARG A 390 6.90 21.79 -29.25
N PRO A 391 8.22 21.57 -29.16
CA PRO A 391 9.00 21.98 -28.00
C PRO A 391 8.78 23.46 -27.61
N GLU A 392 8.51 24.33 -28.59
CA GLU A 392 8.27 25.76 -28.39
C GLU A 392 6.91 26.08 -27.76
N ASP A 393 5.95 25.15 -27.84
CA ASP A 393 4.59 25.30 -27.29
C ASP A 393 4.45 24.66 -25.90
N LEU A 394 5.42 23.85 -25.47
CA LEU A 394 5.40 23.16 -24.17
C LEU A 394 5.15 24.08 -22.97
N PRO A 395 5.72 25.32 -22.90
CA PRO A 395 5.42 26.23 -21.80
C PRO A 395 3.93 26.59 -21.68
N LEU A 396 3.22 26.73 -22.83
CA LEU A 396 1.79 27.02 -22.85
C LEU A 396 0.97 25.80 -22.39
N TRP A 397 1.36 24.59 -22.81
CA TRP A 397 0.76 23.34 -22.33
C TRP A 397 0.95 23.15 -20.82
N GLU A 398 2.16 23.42 -20.31
CA GLU A 398 2.47 23.34 -18.89
C GLU A 398 1.64 24.33 -18.07
N ALA A 399 1.56 25.59 -18.50
CA ALA A 399 0.77 26.61 -17.82
C ALA A 399 -0.72 26.24 -17.77
N GLU A 400 -1.27 25.71 -18.86
CA GLU A 400 -2.67 25.31 -18.89
C GLU A 400 -2.95 24.07 -18.03
N GLU A 401 -2.11 23.03 -18.09
CA GLU A 401 -2.29 21.85 -17.24
C GLU A 401 -2.07 22.16 -15.75
N MET A 402 -1.17 23.10 -15.44
CA MET A 402 -1.05 23.65 -14.08
C MET A 402 -2.32 24.38 -13.66
N ARG A 403 -2.92 25.20 -14.53
CA ARG A 403 -4.20 25.86 -14.26
C ARG A 403 -5.29 24.85 -13.91
N HIS A 404 -5.37 23.75 -14.68
CA HIS A 404 -6.28 22.64 -14.44
C HIS A 404 -6.08 22.01 -13.07
N SER A 405 -4.81 21.72 -12.75
CA SER A 405 -4.46 21.06 -11.50
C SER A 405 -4.77 21.97 -10.32
N THR A 406 -4.43 23.26 -10.39
CA THR A 406 -4.75 24.27 -9.37
C THR A 406 -6.25 24.38 -9.13
N MET A 407 -7.06 24.48 -10.19
CA MET A 407 -8.52 24.56 -10.04
C MET A 407 -9.09 23.32 -9.34
N SER A 408 -8.63 22.12 -9.73
CA SER A 408 -9.05 20.87 -9.07
C SER A 408 -8.68 20.83 -7.59
N HIS A 409 -7.52 21.36 -7.19
CA HIS A 409 -7.13 21.42 -5.79
C HIS A 409 -7.93 22.48 -5.02
N THR A 410 -8.27 23.61 -5.64
CA THR A 410 -9.16 24.61 -5.04
C THR A 410 -10.56 24.05 -4.79
N GLU A 411 -11.16 23.37 -5.78
CA GLU A 411 -12.45 22.69 -5.64
C GLU A 411 -12.40 21.62 -4.53
N HIS A 412 -11.28 20.88 -4.43
CA HIS A 412 -11.07 19.92 -3.36
C HIS A 412 -11.02 20.59 -1.98
N VAL A 413 -10.31 21.71 -1.84
CA VAL A 413 -10.29 22.52 -0.60
C VAL A 413 -11.68 22.98 -0.22
N GLU A 414 -12.49 23.47 -1.16
CA GLU A 414 -13.88 23.88 -0.90
C GLU A 414 -14.76 22.70 -0.45
N GLY A 415 -14.59 21.53 -1.08
CA GLY A 415 -15.24 20.29 -0.66
C GLY A 415 -14.85 19.90 0.77
N MET A 416 -13.55 19.92 1.08
CA MET A 416 -13.02 19.63 2.40
C MET A 416 -13.52 20.62 3.45
N ARG A 417 -13.60 21.91 3.11
CA ARG A 417 -14.10 22.96 4.00
C ARG A 417 -15.56 22.73 4.37
N ARG A 418 -16.41 22.43 3.39
CA ARG A 418 -17.82 22.08 3.65
C ARG A 418 -17.95 20.87 4.56
N MET A 419 -17.19 19.80 4.31
CA MET A 419 -17.21 18.61 5.17
C MET A 419 -16.73 18.92 6.61
N ALA A 420 -15.70 19.75 6.75
CA ALA A 420 -15.20 20.16 8.07
C ALA A 420 -16.23 21.01 8.83
N GLU A 421 -16.91 21.93 8.15
CA GLU A 421 -18.00 22.74 8.71
C GLU A 421 -19.18 21.84 9.12
N GLU A 422 -19.71 21.00 8.23
CA GLU A 422 -20.82 20.08 8.52
C GLU A 422 -20.51 19.17 9.72
N THR A 423 -19.30 18.62 9.77
CA THR A 423 -18.86 17.75 10.87
C THR A 423 -18.76 18.51 12.19
N GLN A 424 -18.28 19.76 12.17
CA GLN A 424 -18.21 20.61 13.35
C GLN A 424 -19.61 20.92 13.92
N HIS A 425 -20.60 21.18 13.06
CA HIS A 425 -21.98 21.41 13.49
C HIS A 425 -22.63 20.15 14.07
N SER A 426 -22.26 18.96 13.58
CA SER A 426 -22.77 17.69 14.08
C SER A 426 -22.17 17.24 15.42
N GLY A 427 -21.12 17.91 15.91
CA GLY A 427 -20.38 17.50 17.11
C GLY A 427 -19.68 16.15 16.97
N SER A 428 -19.43 15.71 15.74
CA SER A 428 -18.82 14.41 15.46
C SER A 428 -17.36 14.37 15.93
N LYS A 429 -16.96 13.22 16.49
CA LYS A 429 -15.57 12.94 16.90
C LYS A 429 -14.56 13.10 15.76
N ASN A 430 -15.03 13.10 14.50
CA ASN A 430 -14.19 13.24 13.31
C ASN A 430 -13.88 14.70 12.93
N ALA A 431 -14.39 15.69 13.66
CA ALA A 431 -14.20 17.11 13.31
C ALA A 431 -12.71 17.52 13.24
N SER A 432 -11.87 17.00 14.14
CA SER A 432 -10.42 17.24 14.10
C SER A 432 -9.78 16.65 12.83
N ALA A 433 -10.14 15.41 12.47
CA ALA A 433 -9.63 14.74 11.28
C ALA A 433 -9.96 15.51 9.99
N PHE A 434 -11.18 16.02 9.83
CA PHE A 434 -11.55 16.83 8.66
C PHE A 434 -10.84 18.20 8.63
N GLN A 435 -10.60 18.82 9.78
CA GLN A 435 -9.82 20.06 9.86
C GLN A 435 -8.37 19.86 9.44
N ILE A 436 -7.82 18.67 9.67
CA ILE A 436 -6.47 18.34 9.23
C ILE A 436 -6.46 18.14 7.71
N LYS A 437 -7.34 17.29 7.19
CA LYS A 437 -7.49 17.07 5.74
C LYS A 437 -7.65 18.39 4.99
N LEU A 438 -8.39 19.34 5.57
CA LEU A 438 -8.54 20.68 5.03
C LEU A 438 -7.20 21.43 4.97
N ARG A 439 -6.41 21.45 6.06
CA ARG A 439 -5.08 22.09 6.05
C ARG A 439 -4.14 21.45 5.03
N HIS A 440 -4.13 20.12 4.94
CA HIS A 440 -3.34 19.41 3.93
C HIS A 440 -3.76 19.79 2.50
N ALA A 441 -5.06 19.80 2.23
CA ALA A 441 -5.61 20.22 0.94
C ALA A 441 -5.23 21.68 0.62
N GLU A 442 -5.27 22.59 1.61
CA GLU A 442 -4.87 23.99 1.47
C GLU A 442 -3.37 24.12 1.14
N ASP A 443 -2.50 23.36 1.83
CA ASP A 443 -1.06 23.31 1.56
C ASP A 443 -0.78 22.79 0.14
N GLN A 444 -1.45 21.71 -0.30
CA GLN A 444 -1.34 21.22 -1.67
C GLN A 444 -1.81 22.26 -2.69
N ALA A 445 -3.00 22.86 -2.49
CA ALA A 445 -3.52 23.89 -3.37
C ALA A 445 -2.55 25.08 -3.51
N MET A 446 -1.88 25.47 -2.41
CA MET A 446 -0.86 26.51 -2.43
C MET A 446 0.37 26.13 -3.28
N ILE A 447 0.85 24.89 -3.20
CA ILE A 447 1.96 24.39 -4.03
C ILE A 447 1.58 24.47 -5.52
N TYR A 448 0.38 23.99 -5.88
CA TYR A 448 -0.12 24.03 -7.26
C TYR A 448 -0.34 25.46 -7.76
N GLN A 449 -0.88 26.36 -6.92
CA GLN A 449 -1.04 27.77 -7.25
C GLN A 449 0.31 28.42 -7.59
N ARG A 450 1.35 28.18 -6.79
CA ARG A 450 2.70 28.70 -7.07
C ARG A 450 3.31 28.07 -8.32
N ALA A 451 3.10 26.77 -8.55
CA ALA A 451 3.54 26.08 -9.76
C ALA A 451 2.89 26.66 -11.01
N TYR A 452 1.59 26.96 -10.94
CA TYR A 452 0.86 27.65 -12.00
C TYR A 452 1.39 29.05 -12.26
N GLU A 453 1.61 29.86 -11.23
CA GLU A 453 2.18 31.20 -11.40
C GLU A 453 3.56 31.17 -12.08
N ALA A 454 4.41 30.23 -11.68
CA ALA A 454 5.72 30.02 -12.29
C ALA A 454 5.61 29.52 -13.75
N ALA A 455 4.71 28.57 -14.03
CA ALA A 455 4.48 28.07 -15.39
C ALA A 455 3.89 29.17 -16.30
N ARG A 456 2.97 29.99 -15.79
CA ARG A 456 2.41 31.15 -16.50
C ARG A 456 3.48 32.20 -16.82
N ALA A 457 4.36 32.49 -15.86
CA ALA A 457 5.48 33.41 -16.08
C ALA A 457 6.46 32.87 -17.14
N ASP A 458 6.75 31.56 -17.12
CA ASP A 458 7.56 30.92 -18.15
C ASP A 458 6.89 30.94 -19.53
N ALA A 459 5.57 30.71 -19.59
CA ALA A 459 4.79 30.79 -20.82
C ALA A 459 4.81 32.20 -21.43
N GLU A 460 4.60 33.25 -20.63
CA GLU A 460 4.69 34.64 -21.11
C GLU A 460 6.10 34.98 -21.60
N ARG A 461 7.13 34.53 -20.87
CA ARG A 461 8.53 34.79 -21.21
C ARG A 461 8.98 34.08 -22.49
N LEU A 462 8.58 32.81 -22.67
CA LEU A 462 9.02 31.95 -23.76
C LEU A 462 8.11 32.03 -25.00
N CYS A 463 6.84 32.41 -24.80
CA CYS A 463 5.82 32.47 -25.84
C CYS A 463 5.06 33.82 -25.77
N PRO A 464 5.76 34.97 -25.86
CA PRO A 464 5.14 36.27 -25.61
C PRO A 464 3.97 36.55 -26.55
N GLY A 465 2.85 37.02 -25.98
CA GLY A 465 1.63 37.33 -26.73
C GLY A 465 0.86 36.13 -27.29
N ARG A 466 1.30 34.89 -26.98
CA ARG A 466 0.58 33.67 -27.36
C ARG A 466 -0.24 33.16 -26.18
N SER A 467 -1.44 32.67 -26.48
CA SER A 467 -2.35 32.06 -25.50
C SER A 467 -2.48 30.55 -25.72
N ALA A 468 -3.01 29.84 -24.72
CA ALA A 468 -3.40 28.44 -24.85
C ALA A 468 -4.32 28.19 -26.06
N THR A 469 -5.25 29.12 -26.33
CA THR A 469 -6.17 29.05 -27.47
C THR A 469 -5.49 29.15 -28.83
N SER A 470 -4.24 29.62 -28.89
CA SER A 470 -3.45 29.69 -30.12
C SER A 470 -2.72 28.38 -30.45
N VAL A 471 -2.72 27.39 -29.56
CA VAL A 471 -2.02 26.10 -29.73
C VAL A 471 -3.05 25.00 -29.99
N PRO A 472 -2.96 24.28 -31.12
CA PRO A 472 -3.83 23.15 -31.38
C PRO A 472 -3.74 22.08 -30.29
N GLY A 473 -4.90 21.57 -29.85
CA GLY A 473 -4.98 20.47 -28.88
C GLY A 473 -5.10 20.90 -27.42
N ILE A 474 -4.80 22.16 -27.07
CA ILE A 474 -5.04 22.68 -25.73
C ILE A 474 -6.53 23.04 -25.60
N GLU A 475 -7.33 22.16 -24.97
CA GLU A 475 -8.70 22.50 -24.59
C GLU A 475 -8.67 23.50 -23.43
N CYS A 476 -9.05 24.75 -23.69
CA CYS A 476 -9.19 25.78 -22.65
C CYS A 476 -10.31 25.42 -21.67
N LEU A 477 -10.06 25.50 -20.34
CA LEU A 477 -11.04 25.21 -19.28
C LEU A 477 -12.25 26.13 -19.21
N GLU A 478 -12.31 27.21 -19.99
CA GLU A 478 -13.55 28.01 -20.03
C GLU A 478 -14.77 27.13 -20.35
N GLY A 479 -14.55 25.91 -20.88
CA GLY A 479 -15.52 24.84 -21.06
C GLY A 479 -15.37 23.56 -20.21
N ARG A 480 -14.82 23.54 -18.98
CA ARG A 480 -15.29 22.56 -17.97
C ARG A 480 -16.70 22.96 -17.51
N SER A 481 -17.57 23.18 -18.48
CA SER A 481 -18.97 23.44 -18.28
C SER A 481 -19.61 22.18 -17.72
N ALA A 482 -20.76 22.35 -17.08
CA ALA A 482 -21.65 21.25 -16.76
C ALA A 482 -21.85 20.28 -17.94
N ALA A 483 -21.71 20.74 -19.20
CA ALA A 483 -21.70 19.89 -20.39
C ALA A 483 -20.55 18.86 -20.46
N LYS A 484 -19.31 19.19 -20.04
CA LYS A 484 -18.21 18.21 -20.02
C LYS A 484 -18.41 17.16 -18.93
N ALA A 485 -18.81 17.60 -17.73
CA ALA A 485 -19.17 16.69 -16.63
C ALA A 485 -20.34 15.76 -17.04
N ARG A 486 -21.34 16.31 -17.74
CA ARG A 486 -22.46 15.56 -18.33
C ARG A 486 -21.96 14.55 -19.36
N GLN A 487 -21.08 14.94 -20.26
CA GLN A 487 -20.51 14.04 -21.28
C GLN A 487 -19.71 12.89 -20.65
N ASP A 488 -18.90 13.17 -19.63
CA ASP A 488 -18.12 12.16 -18.93
C ASP A 488 -19.03 11.16 -18.19
N LEU A 489 -20.11 11.64 -17.57
CA LEU A 489 -21.13 10.77 -16.96
C LEU A 489 -21.87 9.91 -17.99
N ILE A 490 -22.21 10.46 -19.16
CA ILE A 490 -22.81 9.70 -20.26
C ILE A 490 -21.87 8.58 -20.70
N LYS A 491 -20.59 8.89 -20.95
CA LYS A 491 -19.58 7.89 -21.31
C LYS A 491 -19.43 6.80 -20.23
N ARG A 492 -19.48 7.17 -18.94
CA ARG A 492 -19.42 6.21 -17.83
C ARG A 492 -20.63 5.28 -17.80
N ILE A 493 -21.83 5.81 -18.06
CA ILE A 493 -23.07 5.03 -18.17
C ILE A 493 -22.97 4.06 -19.34
N GLU A 494 -22.60 4.53 -20.53
CA GLU A 494 -22.45 3.69 -21.72
C GLU A 494 -21.44 2.57 -21.50
N LYS A 495 -20.29 2.88 -20.90
CA LYS A 495 -19.27 1.87 -20.55
C LYS A 495 -19.83 0.82 -19.60
N SER A 496 -20.55 1.25 -18.56
CA SER A 496 -21.17 0.35 -17.59
C SER A 496 -22.27 -0.51 -18.22
N GLN A 497 -23.03 0.03 -19.16
CA GLN A 497 -24.06 -0.72 -19.90
C GLN A 497 -23.43 -1.81 -20.77
N ARG A 498 -22.33 -1.52 -21.48
CA ARG A 498 -21.59 -2.54 -22.23
C ARG A 498 -21.08 -3.67 -21.34
N ILE A 499 -20.62 -3.35 -20.13
CA ILE A 499 -20.19 -4.37 -19.15
C ILE A 499 -21.38 -5.23 -18.69
N VAL A 500 -22.54 -4.62 -18.41
CA VAL A 500 -23.77 -5.37 -18.06
C VAL A 500 -24.19 -6.29 -19.20
N GLU A 501 -24.16 -5.81 -20.44
CA GLU A 501 -24.48 -6.60 -21.64
C GLU A 501 -23.52 -7.78 -21.81
N ALA A 502 -22.20 -7.54 -21.70
CA ALA A 502 -21.18 -8.57 -21.75
C ALA A 502 -21.35 -9.62 -20.63
N ASN A 503 -21.65 -9.19 -19.40
CA ASN A 503 -21.93 -10.10 -18.28
C ASN A 503 -23.18 -10.95 -18.54
N ARG A 504 -24.24 -10.35 -19.12
CA ARG A 504 -25.47 -11.07 -19.46
C ARG A 504 -25.23 -12.08 -20.58
N GLU A 505 -24.48 -11.71 -21.62
CA GLU A 505 -24.08 -12.60 -22.70
C GLU A 505 -23.25 -13.78 -22.15
N TRP A 506 -22.26 -13.49 -21.29
CA TRP A 506 -21.47 -14.52 -20.63
C TRP A 506 -22.35 -15.45 -19.77
N ALA A 507 -23.31 -14.89 -19.03
CA ALA A 507 -24.24 -15.68 -18.22
C ALA A 507 -25.11 -16.66 -19.05
N THR A 508 -25.37 -16.37 -20.33
CA THR A 508 -26.13 -17.30 -21.19
C THR A 508 -25.38 -18.57 -21.55
N GLN A 509 -24.05 -18.57 -21.40
CA GLN A 509 -23.18 -19.71 -21.71
C GLN A 509 -23.05 -20.70 -20.54
N LEU A 510 -23.54 -20.33 -19.35
CA LEU A 510 -23.38 -21.13 -18.14
C LEU A 510 -24.20 -22.43 -18.18
N PRO A 511 -23.56 -23.60 -18.01
CA PRO A 511 -24.25 -24.89 -18.04
C PRO A 511 -25.13 -25.11 -16.81
N GLN A 512 -25.92 -26.18 -16.85
CA GLN A 512 -26.62 -26.70 -15.67
C GLN A 512 -25.57 -27.26 -14.68
N GLY A 513 -25.64 -26.85 -13.41
CA GLY A 513 -24.67 -27.23 -12.38
C GLY A 513 -23.65 -26.15 -12.01
N ALA A 514 -23.57 -25.03 -12.74
CA ALA A 514 -22.71 -23.88 -12.42
C ALA A 514 -23.44 -22.81 -11.57
N ASP A 515 -23.99 -23.20 -10.41
CA ASP A 515 -24.90 -22.36 -9.64
C ASP A 515 -24.20 -21.22 -8.90
N GLN A 516 -23.00 -21.43 -8.36
CA GLN A 516 -22.22 -20.36 -7.74
C GLN A 516 -21.70 -19.37 -8.78
N ALA A 517 -21.26 -19.85 -9.95
CA ALA A 517 -20.87 -18.98 -11.05
C ALA A 517 -22.04 -18.07 -11.47
N LYS A 518 -23.24 -18.64 -11.67
CA LYS A 518 -24.47 -17.87 -11.96
C LYS A 518 -24.75 -16.81 -10.90
N LYS A 519 -24.65 -17.17 -9.62
CA LYS A 519 -24.86 -16.24 -8.50
C LYS A 519 -23.84 -15.09 -8.53
N LYS A 520 -22.57 -15.39 -8.80
CA LYS A 520 -21.48 -14.41 -8.87
C LYS A 520 -21.69 -13.42 -10.02
N VAL A 521 -22.01 -13.90 -11.22
CA VAL A 521 -22.29 -13.05 -12.39
C VAL A 521 -23.52 -12.18 -12.17
N LYS A 522 -24.60 -12.76 -11.60
CA LYS A 522 -25.82 -12.00 -11.29
C LYS A 522 -25.53 -10.85 -10.32
N LYS A 523 -24.79 -11.12 -9.23
CA LYS A 523 -24.37 -10.09 -8.27
C LYS A 523 -23.58 -8.97 -8.96
N ARG A 524 -22.70 -9.32 -9.90
CA ARG A 524 -21.92 -8.34 -10.66
C ARG A 524 -22.79 -7.48 -11.58
N ILE A 525 -23.77 -8.07 -12.26
CA ILE A 525 -24.77 -7.35 -13.07
C ILE A 525 -25.52 -6.34 -12.20
N GLU A 526 -26.04 -6.78 -11.05
CA GLU A 526 -26.78 -5.92 -10.11
C GLU A 526 -25.93 -4.73 -9.61
N GLN A 527 -24.64 -4.96 -9.33
CA GLN A 527 -23.71 -3.89 -8.95
C GLN A 527 -23.57 -2.80 -10.03
N TYR A 528 -23.38 -3.20 -11.30
CA TYR A 528 -23.25 -2.23 -12.39
C TYR A 528 -24.57 -1.54 -12.72
N GLU A 529 -25.70 -2.24 -12.64
CA GLU A 529 -27.02 -1.63 -12.80
C GLU A 529 -27.28 -0.56 -11.73
N CYS A 530 -26.92 -0.83 -10.49
CA CYS A 530 -26.97 0.15 -9.40
C CYS A 530 -26.07 1.36 -9.68
N ALA A 531 -24.84 1.14 -10.18
CA ALA A 531 -23.92 2.22 -10.54
C ALA A 531 -24.45 3.09 -11.71
N ILE A 532 -25.09 2.45 -12.71
CA ILE A 532 -25.76 3.15 -13.82
C ILE A 532 -26.91 4.01 -13.31
N ALA A 533 -27.76 3.46 -12.42
CA ALA A 533 -28.87 4.20 -11.84
C ALA A 533 -28.39 5.45 -11.08
N GLY A 534 -27.37 5.30 -10.24
CA GLY A 534 -26.76 6.44 -9.53
C GLY A 534 -26.18 7.50 -10.47
N SER A 535 -25.48 7.07 -11.54
CA SER A 535 -24.92 8.01 -12.53
C SER A 535 -26.01 8.75 -13.31
N ARG A 536 -27.14 8.08 -13.62
CA ARG A 536 -28.30 8.72 -14.26
C ARG A 536 -28.95 9.76 -13.35
N GLN A 537 -29.05 9.48 -12.05
CA GLN A 537 -29.56 10.46 -11.09
C GLN A 537 -28.66 11.70 -11.03
N GLN A 538 -27.34 11.53 -11.05
CA GLN A 538 -26.40 12.67 -11.11
C GLN A 538 -26.57 13.51 -12.39
N LEU A 539 -26.80 12.87 -13.54
CA LEU A 539 -27.08 13.59 -14.78
C LEU A 539 -28.32 14.48 -14.68
N VAL A 540 -29.37 14.01 -13.99
CA VAL A 540 -30.59 14.81 -13.76
C VAL A 540 -30.26 16.03 -12.91
N VAL A 541 -29.51 15.87 -11.81
CA VAL A 541 -29.12 16.97 -10.93
C VAL A 541 -28.28 18.03 -11.67
N ILE A 542 -27.37 17.61 -12.56
CA ILE A 542 -26.59 18.55 -13.37
C ILE A 542 -27.50 19.33 -14.32
N ALA A 543 -28.43 18.66 -14.99
CA ALA A 543 -29.38 19.32 -15.91
C ALA A 543 -30.32 20.31 -15.18
N GLU A 544 -30.76 19.98 -13.95
CA GLU A 544 -31.57 20.89 -13.13
C GLU A 544 -30.79 22.14 -12.70
N LYS A 545 -29.51 21.98 -12.35
CA LYS A 545 -28.62 23.11 -12.03
C LYS A 545 -28.42 24.02 -13.23
N GLU A 546 -28.19 23.46 -14.42
CA GLU A 546 -28.08 24.23 -15.67
C GLU A 546 -29.35 25.05 -15.92
N GLN A 547 -30.53 24.43 -15.79
CA GLN A 547 -31.81 25.13 -15.96
C GLN A 547 -32.05 26.22 -14.92
N SER A 548 -31.62 26.00 -13.66
CA SER A 548 -31.73 27.01 -12.61
C SER A 548 -30.80 28.21 -12.84
N CYS A 549 -29.59 27.97 -13.34
CA CYS A 549 -28.65 29.03 -13.70
C CYS A 549 -29.17 29.85 -14.88
N GLU A 550 -29.71 29.21 -15.93
CA GLU A 550 -30.30 29.90 -17.08
C GLU A 550 -31.45 30.81 -16.68
N LYS A 551 -32.34 30.35 -15.79
CA LYS A 551 -33.46 31.16 -15.28
C LYS A 551 -33.00 32.36 -14.45
N ALA A 552 -31.89 32.24 -13.72
CA ALA A 552 -31.34 33.36 -12.94
C ALA A 552 -30.78 34.46 -13.85
N THR A 553 -30.11 34.10 -14.95
CA THR A 553 -29.56 35.07 -15.93
C THR A 553 -30.61 35.79 -16.79
N VAL A 554 -31.87 35.35 -16.79
CA VAL A 554 -32.96 36.01 -17.55
C VAL A 554 -33.67 37.10 -16.70
N HIS A 555 -33.35 37.18 -15.41
CA HIS A 555 -33.95 38.14 -14.47
C HIS A 555 -33.01 39.26 -14.01
N ASP A 556 -31.75 39.25 -14.48
CA ASP A 556 -30.84 40.39 -14.48
C ASP A 556 -30.81 41.03 -15.89
#